data_AF-A0A9D9FI09-F1
#
_entry.id   AF-A0A9D9FI09-F1
#
_cell.length_a   1.000
_cell.length_b   1.000
_cell.length_c   1.000
_cell.angle_alpha   90.00
_cell.angle_beta   90.00
_cell.angle_gamma   90.00
#
_symmetry.space_group_name_H-M   'P 1'
#
loop_
_entity.id
_entity.type
_entity.pdbx_description
1 polymer ?
#
loop_
_entity_poly.entity_id
_entity_poly.type
_entity_poly.pdbx_seq_one_letter_code
_entity_poly.pdbx_strand_id
1 'polypeptide(L)'
;MSEHGRYVETDKVAMGVWVRIVKLFATWKMLLAGSTRRSLMQFHNDQLSILTRSKHWKTSLGLLGGLSDAQVAFLRDYARLNSERVERIFRMTALLFITVPVGAAVALNEIAPELWEALGVTETSTLLILILAYGVIVGYMMMVAWRSRDLIDLMEFELARRRLVDARTMDP
;
A
#
# COMPACT_ATOMS: atom_id res chain seq x y z
N MET A 1 39.06 7.04 21.53
CA MET A 1 37.82 7.56 20.90
C MET A 1 37.60 6.78 19.62
N SER A 2 36.83 5.69 19.69
CA SER A 2 36.45 4.92 18.51
C SER A 2 35.01 5.26 18.15
N GLU A 3 34.81 5.83 16.97
CA GLU A 3 33.52 5.97 16.29
C GLU A 3 32.86 4.59 16.16
N HIS A 4 32.13 4.15 17.18
CA HIS A 4 31.21 3.04 17.04
C HIS A 4 29.99 3.59 16.30
N GLY A 5 29.79 3.06 15.09
CA GLY A 5 28.86 3.56 14.09
C GLY A 5 27.54 4.04 14.66
N ARG A 6 27.18 5.28 14.30
CA ARG A 6 25.80 5.76 14.40
C ARG A 6 24.92 4.84 13.56
N TYR A 7 24.45 3.76 14.16
CA TYR A 7 23.28 3.05 13.65
C TYR A 7 22.17 4.09 13.50
N VAL A 8 21.43 4.03 12.41
CA VAL A 8 20.27 4.89 12.19
C VAL A 8 19.33 4.68 13.38
N GLU A 9 19.32 5.63 14.32
CA GLU A 9 18.58 5.51 15.56
C GLU A 9 17.11 5.76 15.25
N THR A 10 16.39 4.70 14.90
CA THR A 10 14.93 4.78 14.70
C THR A 10 14.26 4.82 16.07
N ASP A 11 13.40 5.80 16.31
CA ASP A 11 12.63 5.91 17.55
C ASP A 11 11.77 4.65 17.76
N LYS A 12 12.08 3.88 18.82
CA LYS A 12 11.41 2.61 19.13
C LYS A 12 9.92 2.78 19.41
N VAL A 13 9.51 3.91 20.00
CA VAL A 13 8.11 4.20 20.32
C VAL A 13 7.34 4.49 19.03
N ALA A 14 7.88 5.38 18.19
CA ALA A 14 7.29 5.70 16.89
C ALA A 14 7.16 4.45 16.01
N MET A 15 8.23 3.64 15.93
CA MET A 15 8.21 2.39 15.16
C MET A 15 7.25 1.34 15.76
N GLY A 16 7.09 1.30 17.08
CA GLY A 16 6.08 0.45 17.73
C GLY A 16 4.65 0.85 17.40
N VAL A 17 4.39 2.16 17.23
CA VAL A 17 3.11 2.67 16.72
C VAL A 17 2.94 2.33 15.23
N TRP A 18 3.98 2.55 14.42
CA TRP A 18 3.98 2.20 13.00
C TRP A 18 3.54 0.76 12.72
N VAL A 19 4.15 -0.22 13.40
CA VAL A 19 3.81 -1.65 13.23
C VAL A 19 2.34 -1.93 13.55
N ARG A 20 1.79 -1.26 14.57
CA ARG A 20 0.37 -1.41 14.93
C ARG A 20 -0.54 -0.80 13.88
N ILE A 21 -0.19 0.38 13.36
CA ILE A 21 -0.94 1.04 12.29
C ILE A 21 -0.91 0.19 11.02
N VAL A 22 0.25 -0.28 10.54
CA VAL A 22 0.35 -1.10 9.31
C VAL A 22 -0.54 -2.35 9.38
N LYS A 23 -0.64 -3.01 10.55
CA LYS A 23 -1.55 -4.15 10.75
C LYS A 23 -3.04 -3.79 10.63
N LEU A 24 -3.42 -2.56 10.95
CA LEU A 24 -4.79 -2.06 10.76
C LEU A 24 -5.08 -1.80 9.27
N PHE A 25 -4.08 -1.39 8.50
CA PHE A 25 -4.15 -1.13 7.06
C PHE A 25 -3.81 -2.33 6.17
N ALA A 26 -3.71 -3.53 6.74
CA ALA A 26 -3.34 -4.73 6.00
C ALA A 26 -4.21 -4.97 4.76
N THR A 27 -3.59 -5.13 3.58
CA THR A 27 -4.26 -5.18 2.27
C THR A 27 -5.33 -6.26 2.17
N TRP A 28 -5.12 -7.43 2.79
CA TRP A 28 -6.11 -8.51 2.78
C TRP A 28 -7.45 -8.12 3.43
N LYS A 29 -7.44 -7.17 4.38
CA LYS A 29 -8.68 -6.64 4.99
C LYS A 29 -9.50 -5.81 4.00
N MET A 30 -8.84 -5.24 2.98
CA MET A 30 -9.51 -4.50 1.91
C MET A 30 -10.25 -5.44 0.96
N LEU A 31 -9.67 -6.60 0.63
CA LEU A 31 -10.34 -7.64 -0.15
C LEU A 31 -11.65 -8.09 0.51
N LEU A 32 -11.62 -8.30 1.82
CA LEU A 32 -12.82 -8.65 2.60
C LEU A 32 -13.82 -7.48 2.74
N ALA A 33 -13.36 -6.24 2.60
CA ALA A 33 -14.21 -5.04 2.67
C ALA A 33 -14.82 -4.63 1.33
N GLY A 34 -14.26 -5.09 0.20
CA GLY A 34 -14.70 -4.78 -1.16
C GLY A 34 -16.15 -5.19 -1.46
N SER A 35 -16.70 -6.12 -0.67
CA SER A 35 -18.09 -6.60 -0.72
C SER A 35 -19.09 -5.74 0.06
N THR A 36 -18.66 -4.64 0.69
CA THR A 36 -19.55 -3.79 1.51
C THR A 36 -19.98 -2.51 0.79
N ARG A 37 -21.15 -1.96 1.15
CA ARG A 37 -21.73 -0.68 0.65
C ARG A 37 -20.74 0.51 0.62
N ARG A 38 -19.62 0.42 1.35
CA ARG A 38 -18.53 1.41 1.36
C ARG A 38 -17.61 1.34 0.13
N SER A 39 -17.49 0.22 -0.58
CA SER A 39 -16.68 0.14 -1.80
C SER A 39 -17.26 0.99 -2.93
N LEU A 40 -18.59 1.11 -3.01
CA LEU A 40 -19.29 2.02 -3.93
C LEU A 40 -19.02 3.51 -3.65
N MET A 41 -18.53 3.85 -2.46
CA MET A 41 -18.16 5.23 -2.12
C MET A 41 -16.78 5.63 -2.66
N GLN A 42 -16.02 4.71 -3.27
CA GLN A 42 -14.74 5.01 -3.93
C GLN A 42 -14.88 5.91 -5.17
N PHE A 43 -16.10 6.07 -5.69
CA PHE A 43 -16.41 6.98 -6.80
C PHE A 43 -16.86 8.38 -6.34
N HIS A 44 -16.66 8.75 -5.07
CA HIS A 44 -17.01 10.07 -4.54
C HIS A 44 -15.84 11.06 -4.63
N ASN A 45 -16.14 12.35 -4.72
CA ASN A 45 -15.12 13.39 -4.71
C ASN A 45 -14.52 13.62 -3.31
N ASP A 46 -15.27 13.30 -2.24
CA ASP A 46 -14.81 13.42 -0.86
C ASP A 46 -14.40 12.05 -0.28
N GLN A 47 -13.13 11.70 -0.48
CA GLN A 47 -12.56 10.45 0.03
C GLN A 47 -12.08 10.58 1.49
N LEU A 48 -11.64 11.77 1.93
CA LEU A 48 -11.11 11.97 3.28
C LEU A 48 -12.20 11.89 4.36
N SER A 49 -13.40 12.41 4.13
CA SER A 49 -14.51 12.25 5.08
C SER A 49 -14.92 10.79 5.26
N ILE A 50 -14.79 9.96 4.22
CA ILE A 50 -15.07 8.53 4.31
C ILE A 50 -13.99 7.85 5.16
N LEU A 51 -12.73 8.17 4.91
CA LEU A 51 -11.58 7.61 5.62
C LEU A 51 -11.62 7.96 7.11
N THR A 52 -11.84 9.21 7.48
CA THR A 52 -11.96 9.67 8.89
C THR A 52 -13.12 9.03 9.66
N ARG A 53 -14.19 8.60 8.97
CA ARG A 53 -15.31 7.86 9.57
C ARG A 53 -15.01 6.37 9.76
N SER A 54 -13.97 5.85 9.12
CA SER A 54 -13.61 4.43 9.16
C SER A 54 -12.98 4.03 10.52
N LYS A 55 -13.26 2.79 10.97
CA LYS A 55 -12.76 2.30 12.27
C LYS A 55 -11.23 2.27 12.31
N HIS A 56 -10.58 1.82 11.24
CA HIS A 56 -9.13 1.67 11.18
C HIS A 56 -8.41 3.04 11.22
N TRP A 57 -8.94 4.07 10.56
CA TRP A 57 -8.42 5.44 10.71
C TRP A 57 -8.62 5.97 12.12
N LYS A 58 -9.82 5.87 12.70
CA LYS A 58 -10.07 6.34 14.08
C LYS A 58 -9.13 5.69 15.10
N THR A 59 -8.96 4.36 15.02
CA THR A 59 -8.02 3.65 15.89
C THR A 59 -6.58 4.12 15.66
N SER A 60 -6.18 4.34 14.41
CA SER A 60 -4.81 4.77 14.10
C SER A 60 -4.53 6.21 14.54
N LEU A 61 -5.48 7.14 14.36
CA LEU A 61 -5.40 8.50 14.91
C LEU A 61 -5.28 8.47 16.44
N GLY A 62 -6.02 7.58 17.11
CA GLY A 62 -5.87 7.37 18.55
C GLY A 62 -4.48 6.88 18.96
N LEU A 63 -3.87 5.98 18.17
CA LEU A 63 -2.49 5.54 18.40
C LEU A 63 -1.46 6.66 18.19
N LEU A 64 -1.70 7.55 17.23
CA LEU A 64 -0.85 8.71 16.97
C LEU A 64 -0.96 9.78 18.05
N GLY A 65 -2.10 9.90 18.73
CA GLY A 65 -2.33 10.89 19.79
C GLY A 65 -1.34 10.80 20.96
N GLY A 66 -0.69 9.65 21.18
CA GLY A 66 0.36 9.49 22.19
C GLY A 66 1.77 9.88 21.74
N LEU A 67 1.96 10.31 20.50
CA LEU A 67 3.26 10.71 19.95
C LEU A 67 3.42 12.23 19.91
N SER A 68 4.65 12.70 20.03
CA SER A 68 5.01 14.10 19.78
C SER A 68 4.92 14.46 18.28
N ASP A 69 4.85 15.75 17.96
CA ASP A 69 4.78 16.22 16.57
C ASP A 69 6.00 15.79 15.74
N ALA A 70 7.18 15.82 16.35
CA ALA A 70 8.41 15.35 15.73
C ALA A 70 8.34 13.86 15.36
N GLN A 71 7.78 13.03 16.25
CA GLN A 71 7.58 11.60 15.98
C GLN A 71 6.54 11.35 14.89
N VAL A 72 5.44 12.10 14.86
CA VAL A 72 4.46 11.98 13.77
C VAL A 72 5.04 12.45 12.44
N ALA A 73 5.81 13.54 12.42
CA ALA A 73 6.52 14.02 11.23
C ALA A 73 7.54 12.98 10.72
N PHE A 74 8.30 12.37 11.62
CA PHE A 74 9.18 11.24 11.28
C PHE A 74 8.40 10.07 10.66
N LEU A 75 7.27 9.69 11.23
CA LEU A 75 6.44 8.60 10.68
C LEU A 75 5.82 8.95 9.32
N ARG A 76 5.46 10.21 9.08
CA ARG A 76 5.02 10.68 7.75
C ARG A 76 6.13 10.48 6.72
N ASP A 77 7.35 10.93 7.04
CA ASP A 77 8.47 10.85 6.10
C ASP A 77 8.88 9.39 5.86
N TYR A 78 8.82 8.55 6.90
CA TYR A 78 8.99 7.11 6.79
C TYR A 78 7.91 6.47 5.91
N ALA A 79 6.63 6.85 6.09
CA ALA A 79 5.52 6.36 5.27
C ALA A 79 5.69 6.73 3.79
N ARG A 80 6.17 7.95 3.52
CA ARG A 80 6.48 8.42 2.16
C ARG A 80 7.58 7.57 1.50
N LEU A 81 8.70 7.38 2.18
CA LEU A 81 9.78 6.50 1.70
C LEU A 81 9.30 5.06 1.46
N ASN A 82 8.44 4.56 2.36
CA ASN A 82 7.83 3.24 2.19
C ASN A 82 6.92 3.18 0.95
N SER A 83 6.08 4.19 0.72
CA SER A 83 5.21 4.23 -0.46
C SER A 83 6.00 4.33 -1.77
N GLU A 84 7.05 5.16 -1.81
CA GLU A 84 7.95 5.26 -2.96
C GLU A 84 8.64 3.92 -3.24
N ARG A 85 9.03 3.18 -2.19
CA ARG A 85 9.60 1.84 -2.33
C ARG A 85 8.58 0.82 -2.82
N VAL A 86 7.36 0.84 -2.29
CA VAL A 86 6.24 0.00 -2.74
C VAL A 86 5.94 0.25 -4.21
N GLU A 87 5.90 1.51 -4.64
CA GLU A 87 5.64 1.86 -6.03
C GLU A 87 6.77 1.41 -6.97
N ARG A 88 8.03 1.53 -6.54
CA ARG A 88 9.17 1.02 -7.32
C ARG A 88 9.11 -0.50 -7.49
N ILE A 89 8.81 -1.23 -6.41
CA ILE A 89 8.64 -2.68 -6.44
C ILE A 89 7.46 -3.04 -7.36
N PHE A 90 6.33 -2.34 -7.23
CA PHE A 90 5.18 -2.55 -8.11
C PHE A 90 5.53 -2.40 -9.59
N ARG A 91 6.16 -1.28 -9.97
CA ARG A 91 6.55 -1.02 -11.38
C ARG A 91 7.51 -2.09 -11.91
N MET A 92 8.51 -2.46 -11.11
CA MET A 92 9.49 -3.48 -11.48
C MET A 92 8.84 -4.86 -11.63
N THR A 93 8.03 -5.27 -10.64
CA THR A 93 7.32 -6.55 -10.68
C THR A 93 6.36 -6.57 -11.85
N ALA A 94 5.53 -5.55 -12.05
CA ALA A 94 4.62 -5.47 -13.20
C ALA A 94 5.37 -5.60 -14.52
N LEU A 95 6.52 -4.92 -14.68
CA LEU A 95 7.33 -5.05 -15.89
C LEU A 95 7.81 -6.49 -16.12
N LEU A 96 8.38 -7.13 -15.09
CA LEU A 96 8.84 -8.53 -15.19
C LEU A 96 7.69 -9.47 -15.50
N PHE A 97 6.55 -9.25 -14.85
CA PHE A 97 5.35 -10.06 -15.00
C PHE A 97 4.70 -9.90 -16.37
N ILE A 98 4.86 -8.78 -17.07
CA ILE A 98 4.45 -8.64 -18.48
C ILE A 98 5.50 -9.24 -19.42
N THR A 99 6.76 -8.86 -19.24
CA THR A 99 7.83 -9.14 -20.22
C THR A 99 8.26 -10.60 -20.23
N VAL A 100 8.40 -11.23 -19.06
CA VAL A 100 8.89 -12.62 -18.96
C VAL A 100 7.90 -13.60 -19.59
N PRO A 101 6.58 -13.58 -19.28
CA PRO A 101 5.65 -14.51 -19.91
C PRO A 101 5.51 -14.29 -21.42
N VAL A 102 5.52 -13.05 -21.90
CA VAL A 102 5.46 -12.76 -23.34
C VAL A 102 6.73 -13.25 -24.04
N GLY A 103 7.91 -12.96 -23.49
CA GLY A 103 9.18 -13.42 -24.06
C GLY A 103 9.32 -14.94 -24.02
N ALA A 104 8.94 -15.57 -22.91
CA ALA A 104 8.86 -17.03 -22.79
C ALA A 104 7.88 -17.60 -23.81
N ALA A 105 6.74 -16.95 -24.05
CA ALA A 105 5.75 -17.44 -24.97
C ALA A 105 6.26 -17.43 -26.42
N VAL A 106 6.92 -16.33 -26.83
CA VAL A 106 7.56 -16.23 -28.15
C VAL A 106 8.65 -17.28 -28.30
N ALA A 107 9.55 -17.43 -27.31
CA ALA A 107 10.64 -18.41 -27.37
C ALA A 107 10.13 -19.86 -27.43
N LEU A 108 9.10 -20.20 -26.66
CA LEU A 108 8.47 -21.52 -26.68
C LEU A 108 7.81 -21.81 -28.04
N ASN A 109 7.18 -20.81 -28.65
CA ASN A 109 6.56 -20.96 -29.97
C ASN A 109 7.60 -21.25 -31.07
N GLU A 110 8.80 -20.67 -30.99
CA GLU A 110 9.88 -20.90 -31.97
C GLU A 110 10.62 -22.23 -31.76
N ILE A 111 10.84 -22.64 -30.51
CA ILE A 111 11.73 -23.77 -30.18
C ILE A 111 10.97 -25.09 -30.03
N ALA A 112 9.76 -25.06 -29.49
CA ALA A 112 9.01 -26.25 -29.11
C ALA A 112 7.49 -25.97 -29.04
N PRO A 113 6.82 -25.78 -30.19
CA PRO A 113 5.39 -25.43 -30.24
C PRO A 113 4.50 -26.50 -29.59
N GLU A 114 4.94 -27.75 -29.59
CA GLU A 114 4.26 -28.91 -29.01
C GLU A 114 4.05 -28.79 -27.49
N LEU A 115 4.89 -27.98 -26.79
CA LEU A 115 4.73 -27.73 -25.35
C LEU A 115 3.43 -26.99 -25.03
N TRP A 116 2.90 -26.17 -25.94
CA TRP A 116 1.63 -25.48 -25.73
C TRP A 116 0.44 -26.44 -25.73
N GLU A 117 0.51 -27.47 -26.57
CA GLU A 117 -0.48 -28.55 -26.61
C GLU A 117 -0.39 -29.41 -25.35
N ALA A 118 0.83 -29.75 -24.92
CA ALA A 118 1.07 -30.48 -23.67
C ALA A 118 0.62 -29.70 -22.41
N LEU A 119 0.72 -28.37 -22.43
CA LEU A 119 0.25 -27.49 -21.35
C LEU A 119 -1.25 -27.17 -21.45
N GLY A 120 -1.95 -27.62 -22.50
CA GLY A 120 -3.38 -27.37 -22.70
C GLY A 120 -3.74 -25.89 -22.96
N VAL A 121 -2.78 -25.09 -23.46
CA VAL A 121 -2.96 -23.64 -23.69
C VAL A 121 -3.63 -23.33 -25.03
N THR A 122 -3.92 -24.36 -25.82
CA THR A 122 -4.61 -24.26 -27.12
C THR A 122 -6.07 -23.81 -27.00
N GLU A 123 -6.69 -23.95 -25.83
CA GLU A 123 -8.04 -23.44 -25.59
C GLU A 123 -8.03 -21.97 -25.12
N THR A 124 -8.92 -21.16 -25.70
CA THR A 124 -9.24 -19.79 -25.25
C THR A 124 -9.50 -19.72 -23.73
N SER A 125 -10.06 -20.79 -23.16
CA SER A 125 -10.29 -21.02 -21.73
C SER A 125 -9.01 -20.85 -20.90
N THR A 126 -7.92 -21.48 -21.33
CA THR A 126 -6.64 -21.50 -20.60
C THR A 126 -5.96 -20.13 -20.66
N LEU A 127 -6.03 -19.45 -21.80
CA LEU A 127 -5.53 -18.08 -21.95
C LEU A 127 -6.29 -17.11 -21.03
N LEU A 128 -7.62 -17.22 -20.94
CA LEU A 128 -8.44 -16.42 -20.04
C LEU A 128 -8.08 -16.67 -18.57
N ILE A 129 -7.83 -17.91 -18.17
CA ILE A 129 -7.39 -18.25 -16.80
C ILE A 129 -6.05 -17.58 -16.48
N LEU A 130 -5.08 -17.63 -17.41
CA LEU A 130 -3.78 -16.98 -17.22
C LEU A 130 -3.91 -15.47 -17.09
N ILE A 131 -4.71 -14.83 -17.94
CA ILE A 131 -4.99 -13.38 -17.87
C ILE A 131 -5.69 -13.04 -16.55
N LEU A 132 -6.65 -13.86 -16.10
CA LEU A 132 -7.36 -13.62 -14.84
C LEU A 132 -6.43 -13.75 -13.63
N ALA A 133 -5.62 -14.82 -13.59
CA ALA A 133 -4.62 -15.02 -12.54
C ALA A 133 -3.64 -13.85 -12.48
N TYR A 134 -3.22 -13.37 -13.65
CA TYR A 134 -2.38 -12.19 -13.79
C TYR A 134 -3.04 -10.92 -13.25
N GLY A 135 -4.29 -10.68 -13.66
CA GLY A 135 -5.08 -9.54 -13.22
C GLY A 135 -5.27 -9.51 -11.70
N VAL A 136 -5.43 -10.67 -11.05
CA VAL A 136 -5.52 -10.78 -9.59
C VAL A 136 -4.21 -10.36 -8.92
N ILE A 137 -3.06 -10.78 -9.44
CA ILE A 137 -1.74 -10.41 -8.88
C ILE A 137 -1.52 -8.89 -9.00
N VAL A 138 -1.73 -8.32 -10.19
CA VAL A 138 -1.57 -6.89 -10.42
C VAL A 138 -2.56 -6.09 -9.58
N GLY A 139 -3.82 -6.52 -9.52
CA GLY A 139 -4.86 -5.90 -8.71
C GLY A 139 -4.48 -5.90 -7.22
N TYR A 140 -3.96 -7.01 -6.71
CA TYR A 140 -3.48 -7.09 -5.32
C TYR A 140 -2.34 -6.10 -5.06
N MET A 141 -1.35 -6.04 -5.95
CA MET A 141 -0.24 -5.09 -5.79
C MET A 141 -0.70 -3.63 -5.88
N MET A 142 -1.69 -3.33 -6.72
CA MET A 142 -2.30 -2.01 -6.80
C MET A 142 -2.98 -1.63 -5.48
N MET A 143 -3.67 -2.58 -4.83
CA MET A 143 -4.23 -2.36 -3.49
C MET A 143 -3.15 -2.13 -2.43
N VAL A 144 -2.00 -2.82 -2.51
CA VAL A 144 -0.85 -2.56 -1.62
C VAL A 144 -0.33 -1.14 -1.82
N ALA A 145 -0.16 -0.71 -3.07
CA ALA A 145 0.27 0.65 -3.40
C ALA A 145 -0.70 1.69 -2.86
N TRP A 146 -2.00 1.49 -3.03
CA TRP A 146 -3.02 2.36 -2.45
C TRP A 146 -2.92 2.41 -0.92
N ARG A 147 -2.88 1.26 -0.24
CA ARG A 147 -2.75 1.21 1.22
C ARG A 147 -1.49 1.88 1.74
N SER A 148 -0.39 1.88 0.98
CA SER A 148 0.81 2.60 1.36
C SER A 148 0.63 4.12 1.37
N ARG A 149 -0.23 4.66 0.48
CA ARG A 149 -0.56 6.09 0.41
C ARG A 149 -1.55 6.50 1.50
N ASP A 150 -2.54 5.66 1.81
CA ASP A 150 -3.46 5.91 2.93
C ASP A 150 -2.72 6.16 4.26
N LEU A 151 -1.56 5.52 4.46
CA LEU A 151 -0.72 5.72 5.64
C LEU A 151 -0.08 7.11 5.68
N ILE A 152 0.28 7.68 4.53
CA ILE A 152 0.80 9.05 4.42
C ILE A 152 -0.33 10.02 4.76
N ASP A 153 -1.48 9.86 4.11
CA ASP A 153 -2.65 10.72 4.29
C ASP A 153 -3.09 10.77 5.77
N LEU A 154 -3.03 9.62 6.46
CA LEU A 154 -3.31 9.53 7.90
C LEU A 154 -2.37 10.44 8.72
N MET A 155 -1.06 10.40 8.45
CA MET A 155 -0.06 11.16 9.20
C MET A 155 -0.15 12.65 8.88
N GLU A 156 -0.37 13.00 7.61
CA GLU A 156 -0.58 14.38 7.18
C GLU A 156 -1.85 14.97 7.78
N PHE A 157 -2.93 14.19 7.82
CA PHE A 157 -4.17 14.58 8.47
C PHE A 157 -3.98 14.82 9.97
N GLU A 158 -3.24 13.96 10.67
CA GLU A 158 -2.97 14.14 12.10
C GLU A 158 -2.17 15.43 12.37
N LEU A 159 -1.12 15.70 11.59
CA LEU A 159 -0.34 16.93 11.71
C LEU A 159 -1.21 18.17 11.42
N ALA A 160 -2.07 18.12 10.42
CA ALA A 160 -3.00 19.21 10.12
C ALA A 160 -4.00 19.43 11.26
N ARG A 161 -4.51 18.34 11.86
CA ARG A 161 -5.42 18.39 13.01
C ARG A 161 -4.75 19.07 14.21
N ARG A 162 -3.50 18.75 14.50
CA ARG A 162 -2.75 19.35 15.63
C ARG A 162 -2.55 20.85 15.42
N ARG A 163 -2.09 21.26 14.23
CA ARG A 163 -1.97 22.69 13.88
C ARG A 163 -3.27 23.47 14.05
N LEU A 164 -4.42 22.86 13.69
CA LEU A 164 -5.73 23.48 13.89
C LEU A 164 -6.08 23.63 15.38
N VAL A 165 -5.74 22.63 16.21
CA VAL A 165 -5.95 22.70 17.66
C VAL A 165 -5.07 23.80 18.26
N ASP A 166 -3.79 23.84 17.90
CA ASP A 166 -2.85 24.86 18.40
C ASP A 166 -3.31 26.26 18.02
N ALA A 167 -3.74 26.47 16.76
CA ALA A 167 -4.28 27.74 16.30
C ALA A 167 -5.51 28.18 17.11
N ARG A 168 -6.41 27.26 17.46
CA ARG A 168 -7.58 27.55 18.30
C ARG A 168 -7.23 27.88 19.75
N THR A 169 -6.13 27.34 20.26
CA THR A 169 -5.66 27.67 21.61
C THR A 169 -4.93 29.01 21.69
N MET A 170 -4.51 29.55 20.54
CA MET A 170 -3.80 30.84 20.43
C MET A 170 -4.73 32.03 20.14
N ASP A 171 -6.01 31.80 19.86
CA ASP A 171 -7.03 32.83 19.56
C ASP A 171 -7.96 32.95 20.79
N PRO A 172 -7.70 33.87 21.74
CA PRO A 172 -8.50 34.05 22.96
C PRO A 172 -9.89 34.66 22.73
#